data_AF-L2GPE5-F1
#
_entry.id   AF-L2GPE5-F1
#
_cell.length_a   1.000
_cell.length_b   1.000
_cell.length_c   1.000
_cell.angle_alpha   90.00
_cell.angle_beta   90.00
_cell.angle_gamma   90.00
#
_symmetry.space_group_name_H-M   'P 1'
#
loop_
_entity.id
_entity.type
_entity.pdbx_description
1 polymer ?
#
loop_
_entity_poly.entity_id
_entity_poly.type
_entity_poly.pdbx_seq_one_letter_code
_entity_poly.pdbx_strand_id
1 'polypeptide(L)'
;MDDVVNEGESSSESNNPVQAMNYAVDTQKNLVKIVDEQSIFIQKLKKAVFKMVEYRNAVYFIDTFGDCFVIETTPKFLFGVLSHPCDFEIINDRIYSVDKYSRVWVHSLQGEIINIAFIGEKILKCCFRKDMCVIVTNKEPNTVSYYAKEESSRKERYFFLFNCNFEPYCEPFVEECINKCIKLMADTNLF
;
A
#
# COMPACT_ATOMS: atom_id res chain seq x y z
N MET A 1 -38.82 -15.06 -18.03
CA MET A 1 -38.36 -14.53 -16.73
C MET A 1 -36.87 -14.44 -16.90
N ASP A 2 -36.43 -13.27 -17.36
CA ASP A 2 -35.06 -13.03 -17.76
C ASP A 2 -34.29 -12.52 -16.55
N ASP A 3 -33.30 -13.30 -16.12
CA ASP A 3 -32.40 -12.93 -15.03
C ASP A 3 -31.40 -11.89 -15.55
N VAL A 4 -31.59 -10.66 -15.07
CA VAL A 4 -30.67 -9.53 -15.30
C VAL A 4 -29.42 -9.76 -14.46
N VAL A 5 -28.32 -10.13 -15.11
CA VAL A 5 -26.98 -10.15 -14.54
C VAL A 5 -26.53 -8.71 -14.35
N ASN A 6 -26.39 -8.30 -13.09
CA ASN A 6 -25.85 -6.98 -12.74
C ASN A 6 -24.31 -7.07 -12.77
N GLU A 7 -23.72 -6.68 -13.90
CA GLU A 7 -22.26 -6.54 -14.02
C GLU A 7 -21.83 -5.37 -13.13
N GLY A 8 -21.03 -5.68 -12.10
CA GLY A 8 -20.47 -4.70 -11.19
C GLY A 8 -19.59 -3.71 -11.94
N GLU A 9 -19.93 -2.44 -11.83
CA GLU A 9 -19.17 -1.31 -12.34
C GLU A 9 -17.71 -1.37 -11.86
N SER A 10 -16.79 -1.56 -12.80
CA SER A 10 -15.37 -1.35 -12.57
C SER A 10 -15.15 0.15 -12.38
N SER A 11 -14.89 0.57 -11.15
CA SER A 11 -14.42 1.92 -10.84
C SER A 11 -13.19 2.23 -11.69
N SER A 12 -13.31 3.21 -12.57
CA SER A 12 -12.23 3.68 -13.44
C SER A 12 -11.10 4.25 -12.58
N GLU A 13 -10.08 3.44 -12.32
CA GLU A 13 -8.80 3.90 -11.79
C GLU A 13 -8.28 5.02 -12.69
N SER A 14 -8.15 6.23 -12.14
CA SER A 14 -7.56 7.35 -12.84
C SER A 14 -6.13 6.98 -13.24
N ASN A 15 -5.85 6.90 -14.55
CA ASN A 15 -4.53 6.64 -15.14
C ASN A 15 -3.56 7.82 -14.93
N ASN A 16 -3.37 8.25 -13.69
CA ASN A 16 -2.38 9.26 -13.35
C ASN A 16 -0.99 8.63 -13.39
N PRO A 17 0.03 9.35 -13.90
CA PRO A 17 1.41 8.88 -13.85
C PRO A 17 1.84 8.63 -12.40
N VAL A 18 2.50 7.50 -12.16
CA VAL A 18 3.07 7.16 -10.85
C VAL A 18 4.50 7.71 -10.80
N GLN A 19 4.85 8.41 -9.72
CA GLN A 19 6.15 9.07 -9.59
C GLN A 19 6.72 8.95 -8.16
N ALA A 20 8.05 8.89 -8.07
CA ALA A 20 8.82 9.01 -6.82
C ALA A 20 10.23 9.54 -7.13
N MET A 21 10.72 10.50 -6.35
CA MET A 21 11.93 11.28 -6.66
C MET A 21 11.95 11.75 -8.13
N ASN A 22 13.04 11.42 -8.81
CA ASN A 22 13.38 11.69 -10.19
C ASN A 22 12.98 10.50 -11.08
N TYR A 23 11.97 9.72 -10.71
CA TYR A 23 11.49 8.61 -11.51
C TYR A 23 9.98 8.71 -11.70
N ALA A 24 9.52 8.39 -12.91
CA ALA A 24 8.11 8.34 -13.24
C ALA A 24 7.81 7.19 -14.20
N VAL A 25 6.57 6.71 -14.17
CA VAL A 25 6.02 5.77 -15.14
C VAL A 25 4.86 6.43 -15.85
N ASP A 26 4.97 6.55 -17.18
CA ASP A 26 3.91 7.10 -18.01
C ASP A 26 2.79 6.08 -18.28
N THR A 27 1.71 6.55 -18.91
CA THR A 27 0.55 5.72 -19.27
C THR A 27 0.86 4.63 -20.30
N GLN A 28 2.01 4.73 -21.00
CA GLN A 28 2.51 3.71 -21.92
C GLN A 28 3.47 2.71 -21.25
N LYS A 29 3.60 2.78 -19.91
CA LYS A 29 4.47 1.95 -19.06
C LYS A 29 5.96 2.19 -19.32
N ASN A 30 6.34 3.36 -19.83
CA ASN A 30 7.74 3.73 -19.95
C ASN A 30 8.22 4.24 -18.59
N LEU A 31 9.19 3.53 -18.01
CA LEU A 31 9.91 4.01 -16.84
C LEU A 31 10.96 5.01 -17.32
N VAL A 32 10.90 6.22 -16.77
CA VAL A 32 11.81 7.33 -17.08
C VAL A 32 12.50 7.83 -15.83
N LYS A 33 13.71 8.37 -15.99
CA LYS A 33 14.42 9.17 -15.00
C LYS A 33 14.32 10.65 -15.39
N ILE A 34 14.00 11.53 -14.46
CA ILE A 34 13.90 12.97 -14.64
C ILE A 34 15.22 13.60 -14.17
N VAL A 35 15.96 14.25 -15.07
CA VAL A 35 17.22 14.93 -14.77
C VAL A 35 17.18 16.29 -15.46
N ASP A 36 17.35 17.38 -14.70
CA ASP A 36 17.34 18.76 -15.22
C ASP A 36 16.16 19.05 -16.17
N GLU A 37 14.95 18.69 -15.73
CA GLU A 37 13.68 18.81 -16.49
C GLU A 37 13.57 17.94 -17.75
N GLN A 38 14.56 17.08 -18.03
CA GLN A 38 14.54 16.13 -19.14
C GLN A 38 14.18 14.73 -18.67
N SER A 39 13.31 14.05 -19.43
CA SER A 39 12.99 12.64 -19.20
C SER A 39 13.93 11.73 -19.99
N ILE A 40 14.70 10.92 -19.28
CA ILE A 40 15.59 9.89 -19.82
C ILE A 40 14.88 8.54 -19.74
N PHE A 41 14.64 7.90 -20.88
CA PHE A 41 14.03 6.57 -20.92
C PHE A 41 14.97 5.52 -20.29
N ILE A 42 14.41 4.67 -19.41
CA ILE A 42 15.14 3.55 -18.80
C ILE A 42 14.71 2.23 -19.43
N GLN A 43 13.42 1.88 -19.29
CA GLN A 43 12.88 0.66 -19.87
C GLN A 43 11.36 0.73 -20.02
N LYS A 44 10.81 -0.13 -20.87
CA LYS A 44 9.37 -0.36 -20.95
C LYS A 44 8.97 -1.49 -20.00
N LEU A 45 8.08 -1.20 -19.06
CA LEU A 45 7.55 -2.18 -18.12
C LEU A 45 6.49 -3.06 -18.78
N LYS A 46 6.48 -4.35 -18.43
CA LYS A 46 5.46 -5.29 -18.93
C LYS A 46 4.10 -5.02 -18.26
N LYS A 47 4.13 -4.69 -16.97
CA LYS A 47 2.96 -4.51 -16.11
C LYS A 47 2.83 -3.05 -15.68
N ALA A 48 1.62 -2.64 -15.31
CA ALA A 48 1.37 -1.29 -14.79
C ALA A 48 1.91 -1.19 -13.36
N VAL A 49 2.47 -0.05 -13.00
CA VAL A 49 2.92 0.22 -11.63
C VAL A 49 1.74 0.66 -10.80
N PHE A 50 1.57 0.05 -9.63
CA PHE A 50 0.55 0.45 -8.67
C PHE A 50 1.04 1.61 -7.80
N LYS A 51 2.25 1.50 -7.23
CA LYS A 51 2.83 2.53 -6.35
C LYS A 51 4.36 2.53 -6.44
N MET A 52 4.95 3.72 -6.31
CA MET A 52 6.39 3.93 -6.17
C MET A 52 6.68 4.56 -4.80
N VAL A 53 7.74 4.13 -4.14
CA VAL A 53 8.17 4.61 -2.83
C VAL A 53 9.67 4.89 -2.88
N GLU A 54 10.03 6.10 -2.49
CA GLU A 54 11.42 6.48 -2.23
C GLU A 54 11.82 5.98 -0.84
N TYR A 55 12.97 5.32 -0.76
CA TYR A 55 13.55 4.97 0.52
C TYR A 55 15.08 5.00 0.45
N ARG A 56 15.70 5.83 1.28
CA ARG A 56 17.14 6.14 1.22
C ARG A 56 17.50 6.65 -0.18
N ASN A 57 18.48 6.02 -0.85
CA ASN A 57 18.96 6.41 -2.17
C ASN A 57 18.41 5.51 -3.30
N ALA A 58 17.29 4.84 -3.06
CA ALA A 58 16.69 3.91 -4.01
C ALA A 58 15.18 4.17 -4.14
N VAL A 59 14.65 3.82 -5.31
CA VAL A 59 13.20 3.85 -5.56
C VAL A 59 12.72 2.41 -5.69
N TYR A 60 11.70 2.08 -4.90
CA TYR A 60 11.02 0.81 -4.95
C TYR A 60 9.68 1.00 -5.63
N PHE A 61 9.22 -0.02 -6.35
CA PHE A 61 7.89 0.00 -6.90
C PHE A 61 7.27 -1.37 -6.87
N ILE A 62 5.95 -1.39 -6.73
CA ILE A 62 5.14 -2.60 -6.83
C ILE A 62 4.20 -2.46 -8.02
N ASP A 63 4.07 -3.52 -8.80
CA ASP A 63 3.12 -3.56 -9.92
C ASP A 63 1.71 -3.98 -9.47
N THR A 64 0.75 -3.88 -10.37
CA THR A 64 -0.66 -4.22 -10.09
C THR A 64 -0.91 -5.72 -9.84
N PHE A 65 0.11 -6.58 -9.99
CA PHE A 65 0.08 -8.01 -9.68
C PHE A 65 0.86 -8.36 -8.40
N GLY A 66 1.45 -7.35 -7.74
CA GLY A 66 2.16 -7.51 -6.48
C GLY A 66 3.62 -7.93 -6.66
N ASP A 67 4.21 -7.79 -7.85
CA ASP A 67 5.66 -7.95 -8.01
C ASP A 67 6.36 -6.66 -7.60
N CYS A 68 7.32 -6.77 -6.69
CA CYS A 68 8.11 -5.66 -6.16
C CYS A 68 9.49 -5.62 -6.81
N PHE A 69 9.93 -4.41 -7.12
CA PHE A 69 11.21 -4.13 -7.75
C PHE A 69 11.91 -2.97 -7.02
N VAL A 70 13.23 -2.92 -7.16
CA VAL A 70 14.07 -1.77 -6.76
C VAL A 70 14.77 -1.20 -7.98
N ILE A 71 14.91 0.12 -8.03
CA ILE A 71 15.62 0.87 -9.07
C ILE A 71 16.93 1.39 -8.47
N GLU A 72 18.04 0.77 -8.86
CA GLU A 72 19.39 1.26 -8.57
C GLU A 72 19.97 1.93 -9.83
N THR A 73 19.89 1.24 -10.96
CA THR A 73 20.20 1.77 -12.30
C THR A 73 19.15 1.28 -13.29
N THR A 74 18.87 -0.02 -13.22
CA THR A 74 17.74 -0.68 -13.89
C THR A 74 16.85 -1.34 -12.83
N PRO A 75 15.56 -1.59 -13.16
CA PRO A 75 14.68 -2.33 -12.26
C PRO A 75 15.17 -3.75 -12.00
N LYS A 76 15.36 -4.08 -10.73
CA LYS A 76 15.69 -5.42 -10.25
C LYS A 76 14.51 -5.99 -9.48
N PHE A 77 14.08 -7.19 -9.84
CA PHE A 77 13.03 -7.92 -9.13
C PHE A 77 13.49 -8.31 -7.71
N LEU A 78 12.61 -8.14 -6.73
CA LEU A 78 12.84 -8.55 -5.34
C LEU A 78 11.97 -9.75 -4.96
N PHE A 79 10.65 -9.59 -5.03
CA PHE A 79 9.68 -10.60 -4.61
C PHE A 79 8.34 -10.40 -5.33
N GLY A 80 7.44 -11.38 -5.22
CA GLY A 80 6.06 -11.27 -5.71
C GLY A 80 5.06 -11.85 -4.71
N VAL A 81 3.96 -11.13 -4.46
CA VAL A 81 2.86 -11.58 -3.57
C VAL A 81 1.68 -12.19 -4.34
N LEU A 82 1.80 -12.28 -5.67
CA LEU A 82 0.84 -12.91 -6.60
C LEU A 82 -0.61 -12.42 -6.42
N SER A 83 -0.77 -11.13 -6.12
CA SER A 83 -2.07 -10.55 -5.84
C SER A 83 -2.02 -9.03 -5.98
N HIS A 84 -3.18 -8.43 -6.28
CA HIS A 84 -3.28 -6.99 -6.43
C HIS A 84 -3.04 -6.30 -5.07
N PRO A 85 -2.06 -5.38 -4.97
CA PRO A 85 -1.80 -4.64 -3.76
C PRO A 85 -2.91 -3.62 -3.50
N CYS A 86 -3.26 -3.42 -2.22
CA CYS A 86 -4.12 -2.35 -1.74
C CYS A 86 -3.31 -1.18 -1.19
N ASP A 87 -2.10 -1.43 -0.66
CA ASP A 87 -1.12 -0.40 -0.31
C ASP A 87 0.28 -1.02 -0.24
N PHE A 88 1.30 -0.16 -0.27
CA PHE A 88 2.71 -0.51 -0.32
C PHE A 88 3.55 0.61 0.30
N GLU A 89 4.40 0.31 1.27
CA GLU A 89 5.21 1.33 1.95
C GLU A 89 6.51 0.73 2.48
N ILE A 90 7.53 1.58 2.70
CA ILE A 90 8.79 1.15 3.31
C ILE A 90 8.98 1.90 4.62
N ILE A 91 9.10 1.15 5.72
CA ILE A 91 9.22 1.66 7.08
C ILE A 91 10.32 0.87 7.79
N ASN A 92 11.25 1.55 8.45
CA ASN A 92 12.29 0.93 9.29
C ASN A 92 12.99 -0.26 8.61
N ASP A 93 13.48 -0.05 7.39
CA ASP A 93 14.18 -1.06 6.57
C ASP A 93 13.35 -2.32 6.23
N ARG A 94 12.02 -2.20 6.23
CA ARG A 94 11.10 -3.26 5.87
C ARG A 94 10.09 -2.79 4.85
N ILE A 95 9.78 -3.67 3.91
CA ILE A 95 8.79 -3.45 2.87
C ILE A 95 7.48 -4.02 3.37
N TYR A 96 6.47 -3.18 3.45
CA TYR A 96 5.12 -3.53 3.84
C TYR A 96 4.22 -3.46 2.62
N SER A 97 3.40 -4.50 2.42
CA SER A 97 2.32 -4.45 1.45
C SER A 97 1.08 -5.09 2.00
N VAL A 98 -0.06 -4.59 1.57
CA VAL A 98 -1.36 -5.19 1.82
C VAL A 98 -1.93 -5.62 0.48
N ASP A 99 -2.59 -6.77 0.42
CA ASP A 99 -3.26 -7.20 -0.80
C ASP A 99 -4.77 -7.35 -0.67
N LYS A 100 -5.43 -7.55 -1.82
CA LYS A 100 -6.90 -7.72 -1.91
C LYS A 100 -7.45 -8.95 -1.15
N TYR A 101 -6.59 -9.87 -0.71
CA TYR A 101 -6.96 -11.03 0.10
C TYR A 101 -6.75 -10.77 1.59
N SER A 102 -6.55 -9.51 1.97
CA SER A 102 -6.45 -9.07 3.35
C SER A 102 -5.25 -9.66 4.08
N ARG A 103 -4.15 -9.82 3.35
CA ARG A 103 -2.86 -10.24 3.87
C ARG A 103 -1.95 -9.03 3.96
N VAL A 104 -1.31 -8.85 5.12
CA VAL A 104 -0.24 -7.88 5.34
C VAL A 104 1.07 -8.64 5.23
N TRP A 105 1.86 -8.29 4.24
CA TRP A 105 3.18 -8.85 3.99
C TRP A 105 4.25 -7.94 4.56
N VAL A 106 5.26 -8.57 5.16
CA VAL A 106 6.47 -7.88 5.60
C VAL A 106 7.66 -8.56 4.96
N HIS A 107 8.44 -7.82 4.20
CA HIS A 107 9.66 -8.29 3.57
C HIS A 107 10.86 -7.47 4.02
N SER A 108 12.06 -8.06 3.95
CA SER A 108 13.31 -7.31 4.00
C SER A 108 13.50 -6.50 2.73
N LEU A 109 14.42 -5.52 2.73
CA LEU A 109 14.78 -4.79 1.51
C LEU A 109 15.38 -5.69 0.42
N GLN A 110 15.83 -6.89 0.79
CA GLN A 110 16.35 -7.92 -0.12
C GLN A 110 15.25 -8.84 -0.67
N GLY A 111 14.01 -8.66 -0.23
CA GLY A 111 12.84 -9.42 -0.69
C GLY A 111 12.57 -10.72 0.06
N GLU A 112 13.25 -10.95 1.19
CA GLU A 112 12.97 -12.11 2.04
C GLU A 112 11.68 -11.88 2.82
N ILE A 113 10.80 -12.88 2.88
CA ILE A 113 9.58 -12.80 3.70
C ILE A 113 9.98 -12.85 5.18
N ILE A 114 9.69 -11.77 5.89
CA ILE A 114 9.85 -11.69 7.35
C ILE A 114 8.58 -12.18 8.04
N ASN A 115 7.41 -11.77 7.56
CA ASN A 115 6.13 -12.10 8.17
C ASN A 115 4.96 -11.99 7.19
N ILE A 116 3.87 -12.69 7.51
CA ILE A 116 2.58 -12.58 6.85
C ILE A 116 1.50 -12.59 7.93
N ALA A 117 0.70 -11.53 8.00
CA ALA A 117 -0.45 -11.45 8.89
C ALA A 117 -1.75 -11.48 8.08
N PHE A 118 -2.76 -12.17 8.61
CA PHE A 118 -4.08 -12.30 7.98
C PHE A 118 -5.08 -11.49 8.80
N ILE A 119 -5.73 -10.50 8.17
CA ILE A 119 -6.68 -9.61 8.84
C ILE A 119 -8.06 -10.28 9.01
N GLY A 120 -8.39 -11.28 8.18
CA GLY A 120 -9.63 -12.07 8.27
C GLY A 120 -10.89 -11.38 7.76
N GLU A 121 -10.80 -10.09 7.40
CA GLU A 121 -11.89 -9.22 6.94
C GLU A 121 -11.50 -8.57 5.61
N LYS A 122 -12.43 -8.23 4.71
CA LYS A 122 -12.06 -7.57 3.44
C LYS A 122 -11.55 -6.15 3.74
N ILE A 123 -10.34 -5.86 3.27
CA ILE A 123 -9.75 -4.53 3.39
C ILE A 123 -10.35 -3.62 2.31
N LEU A 124 -10.91 -2.50 2.76
CA LEU A 124 -11.47 -1.45 1.89
C LEU A 124 -10.42 -0.38 1.58
N LYS A 125 -9.61 -0.02 2.56
CA LYS A 125 -8.51 0.93 2.42
C LYS A 125 -7.47 0.62 3.48
N CYS A 126 -6.20 0.80 3.17
CA CYS A 126 -5.13 0.74 4.14
C CYS A 126 -4.14 1.87 3.92
N CYS A 127 -3.48 2.28 5.00
CA CYS A 127 -2.43 3.27 4.95
C CYS A 127 -1.35 2.92 5.97
N PHE A 128 -0.11 2.87 5.52
CA PHE A 128 1.05 2.81 6.38
C PHE A 128 1.54 4.22 6.76
N ARG A 129 1.81 4.45 8.05
CA ARG A 129 2.31 5.72 8.60
C ARG A 129 3.25 5.46 9.77
N LYS A 130 4.56 5.74 9.58
CA LYS A 130 5.60 5.45 10.58
C LYS A 130 5.44 4.01 11.07
N ASP A 131 5.35 3.78 12.37
CA ASP A 131 5.28 2.43 12.97
C ASP A 131 3.87 1.83 12.96
N MET A 132 2.94 2.39 12.19
CA MET A 132 1.52 2.00 12.20
C MET A 132 0.99 1.60 10.83
N CYS A 133 0.04 0.67 10.86
CA CYS A 133 -0.80 0.31 9.72
C CYS A 133 -2.26 0.55 10.09
N VAL A 134 -2.91 1.48 9.39
CA VAL A 134 -4.35 1.73 9.54
C VAL A 134 -5.07 0.94 8.47
N ILE A 135 -6.04 0.10 8.85
CA ILE A 135 -6.75 -0.79 7.92
C ILE A 135 -8.27 -0.62 8.09
N VAL A 136 -8.91 0.00 7.12
CA VAL A 136 -10.37 0.05 7.05
C VAL A 136 -10.88 -1.27 6.50
N THR A 137 -11.77 -1.93 7.24
CA THR A 137 -12.34 -3.24 6.88
C THR A 137 -13.85 -3.15 6.67
N ASN A 138 -14.45 -4.14 6.01
CA ASN A 138 -15.90 -4.21 5.78
C ASN A 138 -16.70 -4.90 6.92
N LYS A 139 -16.08 -5.24 8.05
CA LYS A 139 -16.69 -5.98 9.16
C LYS A 139 -18.02 -5.39 9.62
N GLU A 140 -18.01 -4.10 9.86
CA GLU A 140 -19.16 -3.31 10.27
C GLU A 140 -19.19 -2.06 9.39
N PRO A 141 -20.36 -1.66 8.86
CA PRO A 141 -20.49 -0.40 8.13
C PRO A 141 -19.90 0.74 8.95
N ASN A 142 -19.11 1.58 8.29
CA ASN A 142 -18.46 2.76 8.86
C ASN A 142 -17.49 2.49 10.02
N THR A 143 -16.93 1.28 10.10
CA THR A 143 -15.95 0.95 11.14
C THR A 143 -14.53 0.96 10.58
N VAL A 144 -13.65 1.75 11.18
CA VAL A 144 -12.22 1.71 10.90
C VAL A 144 -11.52 0.90 11.99
N SER A 145 -10.81 -0.15 11.57
CA SER A 145 -10.05 -1.03 12.44
C SER A 145 -8.58 -0.57 12.48
N TYR A 146 -8.04 -0.37 13.68
CA TYR A 146 -6.64 0.04 13.83
C TYR A 146 -5.79 -1.17 14.18
N TYR A 147 -4.63 -1.31 13.53
CA TYR A 147 -3.69 -2.37 13.84
C TYR A 147 -2.34 -1.76 14.24
N ALA A 148 -1.95 -1.96 15.50
CA ALA A 148 -0.60 -1.62 15.94
C ALA A 148 0.36 -2.75 15.59
N LYS A 149 1.57 -2.35 15.25
CA LYS A 149 2.72 -3.23 15.20
C LYS A 149 3.24 -3.43 16.64
N GLU A 150 3.26 -4.66 17.12
CA GLU A 150 4.06 -5.03 18.29
C GLU A 150 5.34 -5.71 17.80
N GLU A 151 6.50 -5.13 18.11
CA GLU A 151 7.79 -5.78 17.92
C GLU A 151 8.09 -6.66 19.14
N SER A 152 7.87 -7.97 19.03
CA SER A 152 8.40 -8.93 19.99
C SER A 152 9.74 -9.49 19.48
N SER A 153 10.61 -9.92 20.40
CA SER A 153 11.95 -10.45 20.10
C SER A 153 11.98 -11.71 19.20
N ARG A 154 10.83 -12.26 18.81
CA ARG A 154 10.74 -13.50 18.00
C ARG A 154 9.79 -13.42 16.81
N LYS A 155 8.80 -12.51 16.79
CA LYS A 155 7.85 -12.31 15.68
C LYS A 155 7.27 -10.89 15.72
N GLU A 156 7.11 -10.28 14.55
CA GLU A 156 6.20 -9.14 14.42
C GLU A 156 4.77 -9.64 14.50
N ARG A 157 3.90 -8.91 15.20
CA ARG A 157 2.48 -9.20 15.25
C ARG A 157 1.72 -7.91 15.06
N TYR A 158 0.65 -7.98 14.28
CA TYR A 158 -0.32 -6.90 14.16
C TYR A 158 -1.47 -7.22 15.08
N PHE A 159 -1.71 -6.36 16.05
CA PHE A 159 -2.84 -6.49 16.96
C PHE A 159 -3.87 -5.42 16.66
N PHE A 160 -5.11 -5.85 16.62
CA PHE A 160 -6.24 -4.96 16.62
C PHE A 160 -6.17 -4.07 17.88
N LEU A 161 -6.12 -2.76 17.69
CA LEU A 161 -6.10 -1.78 18.76
C LEU A 161 -7.52 -1.42 19.20
N PHE A 162 -8.30 -0.85 18.28
CA PHE A 162 -9.68 -0.43 18.53
C PHE A 162 -10.44 -0.22 17.23
N ASN A 163 -11.77 -0.14 17.34
CA ASN A 163 -12.69 0.29 16.29
C ASN A 163 -13.08 1.75 16.53
N CYS A 164 -13.17 2.53 15.46
CA CYS A 164 -13.94 3.76 15.48
C CYS A 164 -15.14 3.62 14.55
N ASN A 165 -16.34 3.85 15.09
CA ASN A 165 -17.57 3.92 14.33
C ASN A 165 -17.75 5.35 13.82
N PHE A 166 -18.14 5.46 12.56
CA PHE A 166 -18.43 6.75 11.94
C PHE A 166 -19.80 6.79 11.28
N GLU A 167 -20.27 7.97 10.92
CA GLU A 167 -21.45 8.15 10.06
C GLU A 167 -21.12 7.83 8.58
N PRO A 168 -22.12 7.60 7.71
CA PRO A 168 -21.91 6.97 6.41
C PRO A 168 -20.90 7.66 5.48
N TYR A 169 -20.14 6.81 4.77
CA TYR A 169 -19.02 7.08 3.87
C TYR A 169 -19.13 8.31 2.94
N CYS A 170 -18.10 9.16 3.00
CA CYS A 170 -17.66 10.02 1.90
C CYS A 170 -16.12 9.94 1.82
N GLU A 171 -15.48 9.83 0.65
CA GLU A 171 -14.01 9.63 0.53
C GLU A 171 -13.13 10.65 1.31
N PRO A 172 -13.46 11.95 1.38
CA PRO A 172 -12.70 12.93 2.19
C PRO A 172 -12.64 12.56 3.67
N PHE A 173 -13.63 11.80 4.13
CA PHE A 173 -13.82 11.44 5.52
C PHE A 173 -12.86 10.33 5.97
N VAL A 174 -12.43 9.41 5.10
CA VAL A 174 -11.48 8.35 5.50
C VAL A 174 -10.11 8.94 5.81
N GLU A 175 -9.66 9.92 5.01
CA GLU A 175 -8.42 10.64 5.28
C GLU A 175 -8.53 11.49 6.55
N GLU A 176 -9.68 12.13 6.77
CA GLU A 176 -9.98 12.83 8.02
C GLU A 176 -9.97 11.88 9.23
N CYS A 177 -10.52 10.67 9.12
CA CYS A 177 -10.50 9.65 10.17
C CYS A 177 -9.08 9.15 10.45
N ILE A 178 -8.30 8.89 9.39
CA ILE A 178 -6.88 8.55 9.51
C ILE A 178 -6.15 9.67 10.26
N ASN A 179 -6.35 10.93 9.86
CA ASN A 179 -5.71 12.09 10.48
C ASN A 179 -6.16 12.33 11.93
N LYS A 180 -7.46 12.21 12.23
CA LYS A 180 -8.02 12.31 13.59
C LYS A 180 -7.45 11.24 14.50
N CYS A 181 -7.32 10.02 14.02
CA CYS A 181 -6.75 8.93 14.82
C CYS A 181 -5.24 9.07 14.99
N ILE A 182 -4.51 9.52 13.97
CA ILE A 182 -3.10 9.92 14.12
C ILE A 182 -2.95 10.96 15.24
N LYS A 183 -3.83 11.97 15.27
CA LYS A 183 -3.85 12.99 16.32
C LYS A 183 -4.17 12.41 17.70
N LEU A 184 -5.21 11.60 17.81
CA LEU A 184 -5.60 10.92 19.06
C LEU A 184 -4.48 10.03 19.63
N MET A 185 -3.77 9.31 18.78
CA MET A 185 -2.64 8.47 19.21
C MET A 185 -1.44 9.32 19.66
N ALA A 186 -1.19 10.45 19.00
CA ALA A 186 -0.16 11.40 19.44
C ALA A 186 -0.51 12.04 20.80
N ASP A 187 -1.79 12.35 21.03
CA ASP A 187 -2.27 13.00 22.26
C ASP A 187 -2.31 12.05 23.48
N THR A 188 -2.34 10.74 23.27
CA THR A 188 -2.51 9.72 24.34
C THR A 188 -1.20 9.14 24.86
N ASN A 189 -0.02 9.60 24.39
CA ASN A 189 1.29 8.99 24.70
C ASN A 189 1.28 7.46 24.55
N LEU A 190 0.56 6.94 23.56
CA LEU A 190 0.70 5.55 23.11
C LEU A 190 2.02 5.33 22.33
N PHE A 191 2.96 6.27 22.44
CA PHE A 191 4.31 6.29 21.89
C PHE A 191 5.30 6.75 22.96
#